data_AF-A0A964R578-F1
#
_entry.id   AF-A0A964R578-F1
#
_cell.length_a   1.000
_cell.length_b   1.000
_cell.length_c   1.000
_cell.angle_alpha   90.00
_cell.angle_beta   90.00
_cell.angle_gamma   90.00
#
_symmetry.space_group_name_H-M   'P 1'
#
loop_
_entity.id
_entity.type
_entity.pdbx_description
1 polymer ?
#
loop_
_entity_poly.entity_id
_entity_poly.type
_entity_poly.pdbx_seq_one_letter_code
_entity_poly.pdbx_strand_id
1 'polypeptide(L)'
;MVANEMRDTLERMFTHQREQEFEVYQGEDQFVTNELQMIEEAEENSFIDIIGGEGSRFAELLGENRRLYNERSVGKKIMVRFIGTTDQKEYLEQTKMKRLNFDFRIMPNFQKSIVSTSIYPKDILFQIYGDPVLVFKIKSEHIAREYRTFFESIWDLCKE
;
A
#
# COMPACT_ATOMS: atom_id res chain seq x y z
N MET A 1 -43.73 9.31 -7.28
CA MET A 1 -43.60 10.22 -6.12
C MET A 1 -42.55 9.67 -5.14
N VAL A 2 -42.73 8.45 -4.62
CA VAL A 2 -41.78 7.78 -3.70
C VAL A 2 -40.34 7.62 -4.26
N ALA A 3 -40.19 7.34 -5.55
CA ALA A 3 -38.86 7.16 -6.17
C ALA A 3 -38.02 8.45 -6.20
N ASN A 4 -38.65 9.62 -6.34
CA ASN A 4 -37.94 10.89 -6.36
C ASN A 4 -37.52 11.30 -4.95
N GLU A 5 -38.36 11.06 -3.93
CA GLU A 5 -38.00 11.31 -2.52
C GLU A 5 -36.86 10.42 -2.03
N MET A 6 -36.82 9.16 -2.48
CA MET A 6 -35.69 8.26 -2.20
C MET A 6 -34.40 8.73 -2.86
N ARG A 7 -34.47 9.20 -4.13
CA ARG A 7 -33.32 9.76 -4.84
C ARG A 7 -32.80 11.02 -4.16
N ASP A 8 -33.68 11.94 -3.81
CA ASP A 8 -33.31 13.22 -3.18
C ASP A 8 -32.76 13.03 -1.75
N THR A 9 -33.15 11.95 -1.08
CA THR A 9 -32.64 11.56 0.24
C THR A 9 -31.27 10.90 0.12
N LEU A 10 -31.09 10.01 -0.86
CA LEU A 10 -29.78 9.43 -1.17
C LEU A 10 -28.81 10.54 -1.58
N GLU A 11 -29.18 11.40 -2.52
CA GLU A 11 -28.37 12.55 -2.92
C GLU A 11 -28.01 13.43 -1.71
N ARG A 12 -28.96 13.73 -0.80
CA ARG A 12 -28.65 14.47 0.44
C ARG A 12 -27.70 13.75 1.41
N MET A 13 -27.80 12.42 1.50
CA MET A 13 -26.88 11.61 2.30
C MET A 13 -25.49 11.50 1.67
N PHE A 14 -25.38 11.66 0.35
CA PHE A 14 -24.12 11.63 -0.40
C PHE A 14 -23.56 13.02 -0.77
N THR A 15 -24.29 14.12 -0.52
CA THR A 15 -23.83 15.51 -0.78
C THR A 15 -22.76 16.01 0.18
N HIS A 16 -22.45 15.28 1.27
CA HIS A 16 -21.16 15.46 1.91
C HIS A 16 -20.15 14.73 1.03
N GLN A 17 -19.41 15.48 0.20
CA GLN A 17 -18.20 14.97 -0.45
C GLN A 17 -17.44 14.14 0.59
N ARG A 18 -17.38 12.83 0.40
CA ARG A 18 -16.64 11.98 1.33
C ARG A 18 -15.17 12.32 1.16
N GLU A 19 -14.65 13.20 2.01
CA GLU A 19 -13.22 13.53 2.06
C GLU A 19 -12.37 12.29 2.41
N GLN A 20 -13.03 11.24 2.91
CA GLN A 20 -12.43 9.99 3.32
C GLN A 20 -13.37 8.81 3.03
N GLU A 21 -12.82 7.74 2.43
CA GLU A 21 -13.46 6.43 2.31
C GLU A 21 -12.67 5.37 3.07
N PHE A 22 -13.37 4.32 3.51
CA PHE A 22 -12.76 3.17 4.17
C PHE A 22 -13.25 1.87 3.54
N GLU A 23 -12.32 0.99 3.21
CA GLU A 23 -12.59 -0.32 2.62
C GLU A 23 -11.85 -1.41 3.39
N VAL A 24 -12.45 -2.59 3.45
CA VAL A 24 -11.84 -3.78 4.05
C VAL A 24 -11.83 -4.89 3.01
N TYR A 25 -10.65 -5.47 2.78
CA TYR A 25 -10.47 -6.64 1.94
C TYR A 25 -10.05 -7.81 2.82
N GLN A 26 -10.63 -8.98 2.58
CA GLN A 26 -10.37 -10.19 3.36
C GLN A 26 -10.09 -11.39 2.46
N GLY A 27 -9.03 -12.12 2.77
CA GLY A 27 -8.60 -13.29 2.02
C GLY A 27 -7.67 -12.98 0.84
N GLU A 28 -6.99 -14.02 0.36
CA GLU A 28 -5.91 -13.89 -0.63
C GLU A 28 -6.42 -13.32 -1.97
N ASP A 29 -7.58 -13.78 -2.44
CA ASP A 29 -8.16 -13.31 -3.71
C ASP A 29 -8.46 -11.80 -3.70
N GLN A 30 -9.06 -11.30 -2.61
CA GLN A 30 -9.38 -9.87 -2.48
C GLN A 30 -8.11 -9.04 -2.30
N PHE A 31 -7.12 -9.56 -1.58
CA PHE A 31 -5.80 -8.93 -1.45
C PHE A 31 -5.15 -8.75 -2.83
N VAL A 32 -5.03 -9.82 -3.61
CA VAL A 32 -4.40 -9.78 -4.94
C VAL A 32 -5.16 -8.87 -5.90
N THR A 33 -6.49 -8.96 -5.90
CA THR A 33 -7.34 -8.09 -6.74
C THR A 33 -7.14 -6.63 -6.40
N ASN A 34 -7.12 -6.28 -5.11
CA ASN A 34 -6.87 -4.91 -4.67
C ASN A 34 -5.46 -4.43 -5.06
N GLU A 35 -4.41 -5.22 -4.84
CA GLU A 35 -3.04 -4.82 -5.22
C GLU A 35 -2.89 -4.59 -6.73
N LEU A 36 -3.53 -5.44 -7.55
CA LEU A 36 -3.53 -5.27 -9.01
C LEU A 36 -4.34 -4.06 -9.46
N GLN A 37 -5.48 -3.79 -8.83
CA GLN A 37 -6.26 -2.58 -9.11
C GLN A 37 -5.47 -1.32 -8.73
N MET A 38 -4.85 -1.30 -7.54
CA MET A 38 -4.02 -0.19 -7.06
C MET A 38 -2.90 0.13 -8.04
N ILE A 39 -2.18 -0.88 -8.54
CA ILE A 39 -1.08 -0.63 -9.50
C ILE A 39 -1.59 -0.22 -10.88
N GLU A 40 -2.77 -0.70 -11.30
CA GLU A 40 -3.40 -0.31 -12.58
C GLU A 40 -3.98 1.11 -12.53
N GLU A 41 -4.41 1.60 -11.37
CA GLU A 41 -4.94 2.95 -11.17
C GLU A 41 -3.85 3.97 -10.80
N ALA A 42 -2.70 3.53 -10.30
CA ALA A 42 -1.61 4.41 -9.89
C ALA A 42 -1.14 5.35 -11.02
N GLU A 43 -0.85 6.60 -10.66
CA GLU A 43 -0.34 7.62 -11.57
C GLU A 43 1.11 7.30 -12.00
N GLU A 44 1.49 7.72 -13.21
CA GLU A 44 2.88 7.63 -13.65
C GLU A 44 3.79 8.52 -12.80
N ASN A 45 5.02 8.06 -12.52
CA ASN A 45 6.01 8.73 -11.68
C ASN A 45 5.54 8.96 -10.23
N SER A 46 4.59 8.16 -9.74
CA SER A 46 4.12 8.17 -8.36
C SER A 46 5.04 7.36 -7.42
N PHE A 47 4.57 7.07 -6.21
CA PHE A 47 5.35 6.38 -5.19
C PHE A 47 4.51 5.39 -4.38
N ILE A 48 5.18 4.43 -3.74
CA ILE A 48 4.65 3.57 -2.69
C ILE A 48 5.68 3.52 -1.57
N ASP A 49 5.32 4.05 -0.41
CA ASP A 49 6.17 4.05 0.78
C ASP A 49 5.69 2.97 1.75
N ILE A 50 6.57 2.03 2.11
CA ILE A 50 6.21 0.83 2.86
C ILE A 50 6.95 0.81 4.20
N ILE A 51 6.20 0.68 5.29
CA ILE A 51 6.74 0.53 6.65
C ILE A 51 6.52 -0.90 7.12
N GLY A 52 7.62 -1.64 7.26
CA GLY A 52 7.65 -2.97 7.84
C GLY A 52 6.79 -4.01 7.12
N GLY A 53 6.35 -5.00 7.89
CA GLY A 53 5.59 -6.15 7.41
C GLY A 53 6.48 -7.27 6.87
N GLU A 54 5.83 -8.29 6.31
CA GLU A 54 6.49 -9.44 5.71
C GLU A 54 6.57 -9.30 4.19
N GLY A 55 7.62 -8.63 3.68
CA GLY A 55 7.81 -8.45 2.24
C GLY A 55 7.90 -9.77 1.44
N SER A 56 8.30 -10.87 2.09
CA SER A 56 8.21 -12.23 1.55
C SER A 56 6.77 -12.67 1.36
N ARG A 57 5.90 -12.44 2.36
CA ARG A 57 4.48 -12.82 2.29
C ARG A 57 3.72 -12.06 1.22
N PHE A 58 4.04 -10.77 1.01
CA PHE A 58 3.52 -10.00 -0.13
C PHE A 58 3.84 -10.69 -1.46
N ALA A 59 5.10 -11.10 -1.65
CA ALA A 59 5.54 -11.75 -2.88
C ALA A 59 4.92 -13.15 -3.05
N GLU A 60 4.70 -13.89 -1.97
CA GLU A 60 4.00 -15.17 -1.96
C GLU A 60 2.53 -15.02 -2.36
N LEU A 61 1.81 -14.07 -1.74
CA LEU A 61 0.39 -13.82 -2.00
C LEU A 61 0.13 -13.41 -3.45
N LEU A 62 1.00 -12.58 -4.03
CA LEU A 62 0.88 -12.23 -5.46
C LEU A 62 1.10 -13.43 -6.38
N GLY A 63 1.90 -14.42 -5.98
CA GLY A 63 2.17 -15.64 -6.76
C GLY A 63 2.50 -15.34 -8.22
N GLU A 64 1.73 -15.91 -9.13
CA GLU A 64 1.88 -15.73 -10.58
C GLU A 64 1.65 -14.28 -11.04
N ASN A 65 0.85 -13.51 -10.31
CA ASN A 65 0.56 -12.10 -10.60
C ASN A 65 1.73 -11.17 -10.26
N ARG A 66 2.74 -11.64 -9.54
CA ARG A 66 3.91 -10.84 -9.14
C ARG A 66 4.63 -10.23 -10.35
N ARG A 67 4.74 -10.99 -11.44
CA ARG A 67 5.39 -10.50 -12.67
C ARG A 67 4.61 -9.34 -13.27
N LEU A 68 3.29 -9.50 -13.42
CA LEU A 68 2.40 -8.46 -13.94
C LEU A 68 2.46 -7.20 -13.07
N TYR A 69 2.33 -7.34 -11.76
CA TYR A 69 2.42 -6.22 -10.82
C TYR A 69 3.73 -5.44 -10.97
N ASN A 70 4.86 -6.14 -11.02
CA ASN A 70 6.18 -5.52 -11.16
C ASN A 70 6.35 -4.83 -12.52
N GLU A 71 5.93 -5.47 -13.61
CA GLU A 71 5.99 -4.90 -14.96
C GLU A 71 5.18 -3.59 -15.02
N ARG A 72 3.98 -3.56 -14.45
CA ARG A 72 3.13 -2.36 -14.37
C ARG A 72 3.78 -1.26 -13.53
N SER A 73 4.29 -1.61 -12.36
CA SER A 73 4.95 -0.66 -11.48
C SER A 73 6.18 -0.01 -12.12
N VAL A 74 7.04 -0.83 -12.76
CA VAL A 74 8.23 -0.35 -13.47
C VAL A 74 7.84 0.49 -14.68
N GLY A 75 6.86 0.04 -15.48
CA GLY A 75 6.38 0.77 -16.65
C GLY A 75 5.85 2.17 -16.32
N LYS A 76 5.13 2.28 -15.20
CA LYS A 76 4.64 3.56 -14.66
C LYS A 76 5.67 4.34 -13.84
N LYS A 77 6.91 3.84 -13.71
CA LYS A 77 8.00 4.48 -12.95
C LYS A 77 7.62 4.79 -11.49
N ILE A 78 6.85 3.91 -10.86
CA ILE A 78 6.38 4.10 -9.49
C ILE A 78 7.53 3.81 -8.53
N MET A 79 8.02 4.79 -7.79
CA MET A 79 9.12 4.58 -6.84
C MET A 79 8.63 3.85 -5.60
N VAL A 80 9.20 2.68 -5.30
CA VAL A 80 8.90 1.96 -4.05
C VAL A 80 10.03 2.17 -3.05
N ARG A 81 9.70 2.66 -1.85
CA ARG A 81 10.65 2.77 -0.74
C ARG A 81 10.22 1.87 0.41
N PHE A 82 11.11 1.04 0.91
CA PHE A 82 10.80 0.04 1.93
C PHE A 82 11.63 0.23 3.21
N ILE A 83 10.98 0.42 4.35
CA ILE A 83 11.63 0.39 5.67
C ILE A 83 11.52 -1.03 6.22
N GLY A 84 12.65 -1.73 6.22
CA GLY A 84 12.75 -3.12 6.62
C GLY A 84 13.44 -3.36 7.95
N THR A 85 13.31 -4.60 8.42
CA THR A 85 14.02 -5.11 9.59
C THR A 85 15.39 -5.68 9.19
N THR A 86 16.29 -5.87 10.16
CA THR A 86 17.66 -6.35 9.89
C THR A 86 17.71 -7.71 9.20
N ASP A 87 16.79 -8.62 9.55
CA ASP A 87 16.66 -9.94 8.93
C ASP A 87 16.15 -9.89 7.47
N GLN A 88 15.57 -8.78 7.04
CA GLN A 88 15.10 -8.60 5.66
C GLN A 88 16.17 -8.02 4.72
N LYS A 89 17.34 -7.62 5.25
CA LYS A 89 18.34 -6.89 4.48
C LYS A 89 18.74 -7.59 3.19
N GLU A 90 19.08 -8.88 3.26
CA GLU A 90 19.51 -9.64 2.07
C GLU A 90 18.40 -9.70 0.99
N TYR A 91 17.15 -9.94 1.40
CA TYR A 91 16.01 -9.97 0.48
C TYR A 91 15.80 -8.61 -0.20
N LEU A 92 15.93 -7.51 0.55
CA LEU A 92 15.75 -6.16 0.05
C LEU A 92 16.88 -5.73 -0.89
N GLU A 93 18.13 -6.12 -0.59
CA GLU A 93 19.28 -5.93 -1.48
C GLU A 93 19.07 -6.65 -2.82
N GLN A 94 18.65 -7.91 -2.79
CA GLN A 94 18.33 -8.68 -4.00
C GLN A 94 17.18 -8.05 -4.79
N THR A 95 16.20 -7.46 -4.10
CA THR A 95 15.06 -6.78 -4.74
C THR A 95 15.52 -5.49 -5.43
N LYS A 96 16.35 -4.68 -4.77
CA LYS A 96 16.95 -3.46 -5.32
C LYS A 96 17.79 -3.74 -6.56
N MET A 97 18.55 -4.83 -6.58
CA MET A 97 19.33 -5.25 -7.76
C MET A 97 18.46 -5.61 -8.97
N LYS A 98 17.21 -6.06 -8.75
CA LYS A 98 16.30 -6.53 -9.81
C LYS A 98 15.28 -5.48 -10.24
N ARG A 99 15.08 -4.42 -9.46
CA ARG A 99 14.01 -3.44 -9.65
C ARG A 99 14.56 -2.02 -9.57
N LEU A 100 14.62 -1.34 -10.72
CA LEU A 100 15.21 -0.01 -10.87
C LEU A 100 14.52 1.08 -10.02
N ASN A 101 13.21 0.95 -9.82
CA ASN A 101 12.36 1.86 -9.06
C ASN A 101 12.09 1.34 -7.64
N PHE A 102 13.15 0.88 -6.97
CA PHE A 102 13.08 0.37 -5.61
C PHE A 102 14.25 0.86 -4.78
N ASP A 103 13.95 1.35 -3.58
CA ASP A 103 14.92 1.67 -2.57
C ASP A 103 14.48 1.11 -1.22
N PHE A 104 15.44 0.92 -0.31
CA PHE A 104 15.12 0.45 1.03
C PHE A 104 16.10 1.03 2.05
N ARG A 105 15.65 1.06 3.29
CA ARG A 105 16.48 1.32 4.47
C ARG A 105 16.15 0.32 5.57
N ILE A 106 17.14 0.06 6.41
CA ILE A 106 17.00 -0.83 7.57
C ILE A 106 16.85 0.00 8.83
N MET A 107 15.75 -0.22 9.55
CA MET A 107 15.52 0.39 10.85
C MET A 107 16.13 -0.49 11.96
N PRO A 108 17.15 -0.04 12.70
CA PRO A 108 17.74 -0.82 13.79
C PRO A 108 16.71 -1.10 14.89
N ASN A 109 16.72 -2.32 15.43
CA ASN A 109 15.81 -2.79 16.50
C ASN A 109 14.32 -2.79 16.14
N PHE A 110 13.97 -2.52 14.88
CA PHE A 110 12.60 -2.62 14.41
C PHE A 110 12.15 -4.07 14.46
N GLN A 111 11.07 -4.31 15.19
CA GLN A 111 10.55 -5.66 15.38
C GLN A 111 9.78 -6.07 14.13
N LYS A 112 9.97 -7.33 13.73
CA LYS A 112 9.15 -7.92 12.67
C LYS A 112 7.69 -7.91 13.11
N SER A 113 6.83 -7.45 12.20
CA SER A 113 5.38 -7.34 12.42
C SER A 113 4.64 -8.06 11.30
N ILE A 114 3.50 -8.66 11.64
CA ILE A 114 2.55 -9.19 10.65
C ILE A 114 1.82 -8.07 9.91
N VAL A 115 1.93 -6.84 10.38
CA VAL A 115 1.31 -5.65 9.78
C VAL A 115 2.34 -4.93 8.91
N SER A 116 1.98 -4.67 7.66
CA SER A 116 2.65 -3.72 6.77
C SER A 116 1.77 -2.49 6.56
N THR A 117 2.39 -1.32 6.53
CA THR A 117 1.71 -0.09 6.12
C THR A 117 2.23 0.33 4.75
N SER A 118 1.37 0.39 3.75
CA SER A 118 1.69 0.89 2.41
C SER A 118 1.01 2.23 2.17
N ILE A 119 1.78 3.25 1.81
CA ILE A 119 1.32 4.63 1.62
C ILE A 119 1.43 4.95 0.14
N TYR A 120 0.30 5.25 -0.48
CA TYR A 120 0.14 5.73 -1.85
C TYR A 120 -0.21 7.22 -1.84
N PRO A 121 -0.19 7.94 -2.99
CA PRO A 121 -0.51 9.36 -3.01
C PRO A 121 -1.90 9.73 -2.44
N LYS A 122 -2.88 8.83 -2.59
CA LYS A 122 -4.29 9.07 -2.21
C LYS A 122 -4.83 8.03 -1.22
N ASP A 123 -4.03 7.02 -0.87
CA ASP A 123 -4.49 5.87 -0.11
C ASP A 123 -3.45 5.44 0.92
N ILE A 124 -3.92 4.88 2.04
CA ILE A 124 -3.10 4.13 2.98
C ILE A 124 -3.70 2.76 3.16
N LEU A 125 -2.86 1.74 3.14
CA LEU A 125 -3.24 0.36 3.35
C LEU A 125 -2.52 -0.16 4.60
N PHE A 126 -3.28 -0.73 5.54
CA PHE A 126 -2.75 -1.60 6.57
C PHE A 126 -3.01 -3.04 6.17
N GLN A 127 -1.96 -3.74 5.76
CA GLN A 127 -2.01 -5.14 5.35
C GLN A 127 -1.61 -6.01 6.54
N ILE A 128 -2.52 -6.84 7.02
CA ILE A 128 -2.28 -7.77 8.13
C ILE A 128 -2.17 -9.17 7.55
N TYR A 129 -0.96 -9.72 7.57
CA TYR A 129 -0.62 -11.05 7.06
C TYR A 129 -1.02 -12.18 8.04
N GLY A 130 -2.25 -12.14 8.52
CA GLY A 130 -2.86 -13.22 9.30
C GLY A 130 -3.50 -14.29 8.41
N ASP A 131 -4.26 -15.17 9.04
CA ASP A 131 -5.15 -16.12 8.38
C ASP A 131 -6.59 -15.86 8.87
N PRO A 132 -7.45 -15.19 8.07
CA PRO A 132 -7.20 -14.71 6.70
C PRO A 132 -6.34 -13.43 6.66
N VAL A 133 -5.73 -13.15 5.51
CA VAL A 133 -5.11 -11.84 5.24
C VAL A 133 -6.18 -10.74 5.23
N LEU A 134 -5.86 -9.59 5.81
CA LEU A 134 -6.75 -8.42 5.87
C LEU A 134 -6.05 -7.20 5.29
N VAL A 135 -6.79 -6.37 4.55
CA VAL A 135 -6.35 -5.04 4.13
C VAL A 135 -7.37 -4.00 4.59
N PHE A 136 -6.95 -3.08 5.44
CA PHE A 136 -7.70 -1.88 5.74
C PHE A 136 -7.20 -0.74 4.86
N LYS A 137 -8.04 -0.28 3.92
CA LYS A 137 -7.69 0.81 3.00
C LYS A 137 -8.44 2.07 3.39
N ILE A 138 -7.70 3.16 3.58
CA ILE A 138 -8.23 4.51 3.79
C ILE A 138 -7.93 5.30 2.52
N LYS A 139 -8.97 5.76 1.82
CA LYS A 139 -8.82 6.69 0.70
C LYS A 139 -8.95 8.11 1.22
N SER A 140 -7.85 8.83 1.29
CA SER A 140 -7.82 10.25 1.65
C SER A 140 -6.43 10.80 1.35
N GLU A 141 -6.35 11.75 0.42
CA GLU A 141 -5.08 12.42 0.08
C GLU A 141 -4.49 13.16 1.29
N HIS A 142 -5.33 13.73 2.15
CA HIS A 142 -4.88 14.40 3.36
C HIS A 142 -4.20 13.43 4.32
N ILE A 143 -4.85 12.31 4.64
CA ILE A 143 -4.28 11.31 5.56
C ILE A 143 -3.03 10.67 4.94
N ALA A 144 -3.05 10.33 3.65
CA ALA A 144 -1.91 9.78 2.93
C ALA A 144 -0.68 10.70 3.01
N ARG A 145 -0.87 12.00 2.85
CA ARG A 145 0.18 13.01 3.00
C ARG A 145 0.74 13.09 4.42
N GLU A 146 -0.12 13.07 5.44
CA GLU A 146 0.33 13.07 6.84
C GLU A 146 1.12 11.80 7.19
N TYR A 147 0.67 10.63 6.72
CA TYR A 147 1.39 9.38 6.88
C TYR A 147 2.71 9.37 6.11
N ARG A 148 2.78 10.01 4.94
CA ARG A 148 4.04 10.18 4.22
C ARG A 148 5.01 11.05 5.02
N THR A 149 4.57 12.14 5.64
CA THR A 149 5.41 12.94 6.54
C THR A 149 5.96 12.10 7.70
N PHE A 150 5.12 11.22 8.27
CA PHE A 150 5.55 10.25 9.27
C PHE A 150 6.57 9.24 8.70
N PHE A 151 6.34 8.73 7.49
CA PHE A 151 7.28 7.86 6.79
C PHE A 151 8.66 8.52 6.62
N GLU A 152 8.73 9.76 6.12
CA GLU A 152 10.00 10.47 5.95
C GLU A 152 10.75 10.61 7.28
N SER A 153 10.02 10.90 8.36
CA SER A 153 10.60 11.01 9.70
C SER A 153 11.25 9.70 10.15
N ILE A 154 10.63 8.55 9.85
CA ILE A 154 11.23 7.25 10.15
C ILE A 154 12.38 6.95 9.18
N TRP A 155 12.19 7.24 7.90
CA TRP A 155 13.17 7.00 6.83
C TRP A 155 14.51 7.65 7.16
N ASP A 156 14.51 8.89 7.65
CA ASP A 156 15.72 9.63 8.04
C ASP A 156 16.43 9.07 9.28
N LEU A 157 15.72 8.32 10.13
CA LEU A 157 16.31 7.61 11.27
C LEU A 157 16.88 6.25 10.88
N CYS A 158 16.54 5.74 9.70
CA CYS A 158 17.00 4.43 9.22
C CYS A 158 18.38 4.51 8.59
N LYS A 159 19.05 3.35 8.52
CA LYS A 159 20.36 3.20 7.87
C LYS A 159 20.19 2.67 6.45
N GLU A 160 21.12 3.04 5.58
CA GLU A 160 21.29 2.41 4.26
C GLU A 160 21.76 0.95 4.38
#